data_AF-D5H9Y8-F1
#
_entry.id   AF-D5H9Y8-F1
#
_cell.length_a   1.000
_cell.length_b   1.000
_cell.length_c   1.000
_cell.angle_alpha   90.00
_cell.angle_beta   90.00
_cell.angle_gamma   90.00
#
_symmetry.space_group_name_H-M   'P 1'
#
loop_
_entity.id
_entity.type
_entity.pdbx_description
1 polymer ?
#
loop_
_entity_poly.entity_id
_entity_poly.type
_entity_poly.pdbx_seq_one_letter_code
_entity_poly.pdbx_strand_id
1 'polypeptide(L)'
;MNYNHPIRRVKTGESAASVVSGRVSLVGCPINHGTMSSWTRVSFDPGKTGIEAITNDLQKALEDPDTFIHNDMVVWKAFDDIDAQRLTDLGIEASRALVMHVSDTSNSGSGRLYKRIDSEFILLDAMSGGEGYFGRDVLAYMQREHGLVGAA
;
A
#
# COMPACT_ATOMS: atom_id res chain seq x y z
N MET A 1 -4.76 5.71 55.80
CA MET A 1 -6.17 6.13 55.87
C MET A 1 -6.87 5.63 54.63
N ASN A 2 -7.92 4.81 54.83
CA ASN A 2 -8.76 4.23 53.80
C ASN A 2 -9.72 5.31 53.29
N TYR A 3 -9.83 5.54 51.98
CA TYR A 3 -10.98 6.25 51.43
C TYR A 3 -11.54 5.54 50.21
N ASN A 4 -12.73 5.01 50.45
CA ASN A 4 -13.64 4.33 49.57
C ASN A 4 -14.53 5.38 48.85
N HIS A 5 -15.17 4.96 47.75
CA HIS A 5 -16.34 5.56 47.05
C HIS A 5 -16.09 6.53 45.89
N PRO A 6 -17.07 6.69 44.97
CA PRO A 6 -17.84 5.67 44.24
C PRO A 6 -17.84 5.97 42.73
N ILE A 7 -17.61 4.99 41.86
CA ILE A 7 -17.70 5.23 40.40
C ILE A 7 -19.17 5.20 39.98
N ARG A 8 -19.74 6.39 39.77
CA ARG A 8 -21.07 6.58 39.16
C ARG A 8 -20.96 6.27 37.67
N ARG A 9 -21.75 5.31 37.16
CA ARG A 9 -21.87 5.01 35.72
C ARG A 9 -22.46 6.24 35.01
N VAL A 10 -21.69 6.84 34.10
CA VAL A 10 -22.20 7.86 33.18
C VAL A 10 -22.86 7.15 32.00
N LYS A 11 -24.14 7.47 31.75
CA LYS A 11 -24.91 7.00 30.59
C LYS A 11 -24.51 7.79 29.35
N THR A 12 -24.65 7.12 28.21
CA THR A 12 -24.38 7.56 26.84
C THR A 12 -25.09 8.86 26.46
N GLY A 13 -24.37 9.81 25.86
CA GLY A 13 -24.92 10.87 25.02
C GLY A 13 -25.14 12.25 25.65
N GLU A 14 -24.08 12.91 26.14
CA GLU A 14 -24.09 14.39 26.30
C GLU A 14 -22.74 14.97 25.88
N SER A 15 -22.79 15.93 24.95
CA SER A 15 -21.69 16.81 24.61
C SER A 15 -21.79 18.06 25.47
N ALA A 16 -20.76 18.37 26.25
CA ALA A 16 -20.63 19.68 26.88
C ALA A 16 -19.15 19.98 27.12
N ALA A 17 -18.63 20.94 26.36
CA ALA A 17 -17.45 21.68 26.75
C ALA A 17 -17.75 22.41 28.07
N SER A 18 -16.94 22.17 29.10
CA SER A 18 -16.84 23.06 30.25
C SER A 18 -15.42 23.02 30.76
N VAL A 19 -14.74 24.15 30.60
CA VAL A 19 -13.41 24.43 31.12
C VAL A 19 -13.58 24.88 32.57
N VAL A 20 -12.72 24.42 33.48
CA VAL A 20 -11.94 25.27 34.41
C VAL A 20 -11.17 24.40 35.41
N SER A 21 -9.91 24.79 35.57
CA SER A 21 -9.01 24.54 36.70
C SER A 21 -8.04 23.34 36.59
N GLY A 22 -6.81 23.67 36.21
CA GLY A 22 -5.68 23.30 37.04
C GLY A 22 -5.17 21.87 36.93
N ARG A 23 -4.91 21.40 35.71
CA ARG A 23 -3.82 20.48 35.32
C ARG A 23 -4.08 20.12 33.86
N VAL A 24 -3.26 20.64 32.95
CA VAL A 24 -3.17 20.06 31.61
C VAL A 24 -2.52 18.69 31.78
N SER A 25 -3.33 17.68 32.08
CA SER A 25 -2.96 16.34 31.63
C SER A 25 -3.10 16.41 30.12
N LEU A 26 -1.96 16.49 29.43
CA LEU A 26 -1.86 15.88 28.11
C LEU A 26 -2.35 14.44 28.33
N VAL A 27 -3.64 14.23 28.08
CA VAL A 27 -4.12 12.91 27.70
C VAL A 27 -3.30 12.64 26.47
N GLY A 28 -2.21 11.91 26.64
CA GLY A 28 -1.48 11.37 25.53
C GLY A 28 -2.55 10.67 24.72
N CYS A 29 -2.89 11.23 23.56
CA CYS A 29 -3.38 10.42 22.48
C CYS A 29 -2.46 9.22 22.50
N PRO A 30 -2.99 7.99 22.66
CA PRO A 30 -2.14 6.84 22.43
C PRO A 30 -1.57 7.12 21.04
N ILE A 31 -0.26 7.39 21.00
CA ILE A 31 0.49 7.21 19.78
C ILE A 31 0.24 5.73 19.58
N ASN A 32 -0.72 5.40 18.72
CA ASN A 32 -0.75 4.11 18.10
C ASN A 32 0.68 4.01 17.59
N HIS A 33 1.51 3.22 18.27
CA HIS A 33 2.63 2.57 17.63
C HIS A 33 1.93 1.75 16.55
N GLY A 34 1.61 2.41 15.44
CA GLY A 34 1.10 1.80 14.25
C GLY A 34 2.11 0.71 13.98
N THR A 35 1.67 -0.53 14.11
CA THR A 35 2.40 -1.67 13.60
C THR A 35 2.87 -1.26 12.20
N MET A 36 4.19 -1.14 12.01
CA MET A 36 4.74 -0.72 10.71
C MET A 36 4.11 -1.61 9.64
N SER A 37 3.33 -1.00 8.75
CA SER A 37 2.62 -1.76 7.73
C SER A 37 3.56 -1.95 6.55
N SER A 38 3.99 -3.18 6.33
CA SER A 38 4.62 -3.59 5.08
C SER A 38 3.54 -4.11 4.14
N TRP A 39 3.56 -3.70 2.89
CA TRP A 39 2.63 -4.14 1.87
C TRP A 39 3.32 -4.22 0.51
N THR A 40 2.73 -4.97 -0.40
CA THR A 40 3.24 -5.13 -1.75
C THR A 40 2.50 -4.16 -2.68
N ARG A 41 3.23 -3.23 -3.27
CA ARG A 41 2.72 -2.33 -4.29
C ARG A 41 2.80 -2.98 -5.66
N VAL A 42 1.66 -3.10 -6.34
CA VAL A 42 1.60 -3.58 -7.72
C VAL A 42 1.12 -2.44 -8.61
N SER A 43 1.95 -2.02 -9.56
CA SER A 43 1.60 -0.96 -10.52
C SER A 43 1.39 -1.59 -11.89
N PHE A 44 0.19 -1.50 -12.41
CA PHE A 44 -0.15 -1.99 -13.73
C PHE A 44 -0.04 -0.87 -14.76
N ASP A 45 0.78 -1.08 -15.78
CA ASP A 45 0.86 -0.22 -16.96
C ASP A 45 -0.27 -0.62 -17.93
N PRO A 46 -1.31 0.21 -18.11
CA PRO A 46 -2.45 -0.14 -18.92
C PRO A 46 -2.15 -0.32 -20.40
N GLY A 47 -1.07 0.27 -20.92
CA GLY A 47 -0.77 0.25 -22.35
C GLY A 47 -2.02 0.60 -23.18
N LYS A 48 -2.49 -0.36 -23.99
CA LYS A 48 -3.68 -0.19 -24.86
C LYS A 48 -5.00 -0.60 -24.21
N THR A 49 -4.95 -1.35 -23.11
CA THR A 49 -6.13 -1.90 -22.41
C THR A 49 -6.91 -0.80 -21.69
N GLY A 50 -6.19 0.22 -21.20
CA GLY A 50 -6.76 1.36 -20.50
C GLY A 50 -6.99 1.11 -19.00
N ILE A 51 -7.12 2.18 -18.24
CA ILE A 51 -7.23 2.17 -16.77
C ILE A 51 -8.52 1.47 -16.32
N GLU A 52 -9.66 1.81 -16.91
CA GLU A 52 -10.97 1.28 -16.50
C GLU A 52 -11.06 -0.25 -16.61
N ALA A 53 -10.52 -0.80 -17.70
CA ALA A 53 -10.52 -2.25 -17.92
C ALA A 53 -9.71 -2.97 -16.83
N ILE A 54 -8.52 -2.46 -16.50
CA ILE A 54 -7.68 -3.04 -15.45
C ILE A 54 -8.34 -2.95 -14.07
N THR A 55 -8.94 -1.80 -13.74
CA THR A 55 -9.67 -1.65 -12.47
C THR A 55 -10.82 -2.64 -12.38
N ASN A 56 -11.58 -2.84 -13.47
CA ASN A 56 -12.66 -3.82 -13.53
C ASN A 56 -12.15 -5.27 -13.40
N ASP A 57 -11.04 -5.61 -14.03
CA ASP A 57 -10.44 -6.95 -13.94
C ASP A 57 -9.94 -7.22 -12.52
N LEU A 58 -9.29 -6.24 -11.88
CA LEU A 58 -8.89 -6.32 -10.47
C LEU A 58 -10.08 -6.52 -9.54
N GLN A 59 -11.17 -5.76 -9.73
CA GLN A 59 -12.38 -5.90 -8.92
C GLN A 59 -13.02 -7.30 -9.03
N LYS A 60 -13.04 -7.88 -10.24
CA LYS A 60 -13.52 -9.24 -10.44
C LYS A 60 -12.62 -10.29 -9.79
N ALA A 61 -11.30 -10.06 -9.82
CA ALA A 61 -10.32 -11.02 -9.32
C ALA A 61 -10.21 -11.02 -7.79
N LEU A 62 -10.42 -9.88 -7.12
CA LEU A 62 -10.00 -9.68 -5.72
C LEU A 62 -11.07 -9.14 -4.76
N GLU A 63 -12.33 -9.03 -5.18
CA GLU A 63 -13.47 -8.54 -4.36
C GLU A 63 -13.12 -7.30 -3.52
N ASP A 64 -13.32 -6.10 -4.11
CA ASP A 64 -13.01 -4.79 -3.51
C ASP A 64 -11.51 -4.54 -3.22
N PRO A 65 -10.64 -4.56 -4.25
CA PRO A 65 -9.22 -4.35 -4.09
C PRO A 65 -8.89 -2.89 -3.71
N ASP A 66 -8.03 -2.70 -2.70
CA ASP A 66 -7.46 -1.39 -2.34
C ASP A 66 -6.59 -0.86 -3.49
N THR A 67 -7.20 -0.05 -4.35
CA THR A 67 -6.63 0.44 -5.60
C THR A 67 -6.75 1.95 -5.73
N PHE A 68 -5.78 2.57 -6.39
CA PHE A 68 -5.82 3.98 -6.73
C PHE A 68 -5.10 4.23 -8.05
N ILE A 69 -5.41 5.36 -8.71
CA ILE A 69 -4.80 5.75 -9.97
C ILE A 69 -3.62 6.68 -9.70
N HIS A 70 -2.48 6.45 -10.35
CA HIS A 70 -1.32 7.32 -10.28
C HIS A 70 -0.55 7.33 -11.60
N ASN A 71 -0.27 8.52 -12.15
CA ASN A 71 0.44 8.70 -13.43
C ASN A 71 -0.06 7.74 -14.52
N ASP A 72 -1.37 7.75 -14.76
CA ASP A 72 -2.05 6.90 -15.74
C ASP A 72 -1.91 5.38 -15.53
N MET A 73 -1.51 4.94 -14.34
CA MET A 73 -1.46 3.53 -13.95
C MET A 73 -2.47 3.20 -12.88
N VAL A 74 -2.87 1.92 -12.83
CA VAL A 74 -3.64 1.36 -11.72
C VAL A 74 -2.65 0.79 -10.70
N VAL A 75 -2.71 1.29 -9.47
CA VAL A 75 -1.90 0.81 -8.37
C VAL A 75 -2.79 0.01 -7.42
N TRP A 76 -2.40 -1.23 -7.15
CA TRP A 76 -3.03 -2.12 -6.18
C TRP A 76 -2.12 -2.29 -4.96
N LYS A 77 -2.69 -2.11 -3.76
CA LYS A 77 -2.05 -2.45 -2.50
C LYS A 77 -2.35 -3.90 -2.15
N ALA A 78 -1.41 -4.80 -2.46
CA ALA A 78 -1.51 -6.21 -2.14
C ALA A 78 -0.98 -6.47 -0.72
N PHE A 79 -1.72 -7.27 0.05
CA PHE A 79 -1.31 -7.70 1.39
C PHE A 79 -0.49 -9.00 1.39
N ASP A 80 -0.45 -9.69 0.24
CA ASP A 80 0.29 -10.93 0.03
C ASP A 80 1.57 -10.69 -0.81
N ASP A 81 2.43 -11.71 -0.84
CA ASP A 81 3.55 -11.77 -1.78
C ASP A 81 3.03 -11.97 -3.21
N ILE A 82 3.51 -11.15 -4.15
CA ILE A 82 3.09 -11.17 -5.55
C ILE A 82 4.25 -11.60 -6.44
N ASP A 83 4.05 -12.70 -7.17
CA ASP A 83 4.97 -13.23 -8.16
C ASP A 83 4.32 -13.32 -9.56
N ALA A 84 5.09 -13.82 -10.54
CA ALA A 84 4.63 -13.99 -11.92
C ALA A 84 3.36 -14.84 -12.04
N GLN A 85 3.28 -15.96 -11.29
CA GLN A 85 2.15 -16.86 -11.37
C GLN A 85 0.91 -16.18 -10.80
N ARG A 86 1.02 -15.55 -9.63
CA ARG A 86 -0.08 -14.83 -9.01
C ARG A 86 -0.60 -13.72 -9.92
N LEU A 87 0.28 -12.94 -10.57
CA LEU A 87 -0.12 -11.91 -11.54
C LEU A 87 -0.85 -12.51 -12.75
N THR A 88 -0.40 -13.67 -13.23
CA THR A 88 -1.02 -14.38 -14.34
C THR A 88 -2.42 -14.89 -13.97
N ASP A 89 -2.55 -15.46 -12.78
CA ASP A 89 -3.82 -16.01 -12.26
C ASP A 89 -4.88 -14.92 -12.02
N LEU A 90 -4.46 -13.67 -11.75
CA LEU A 90 -5.39 -12.55 -11.66
C LEU A 90 -6.08 -12.23 -13.00
N GLY A 91 -5.53 -12.68 -14.13
CA GLY A 91 -6.14 -12.48 -15.45
C GLY A 91 -6.19 -11.03 -15.91
N ILE A 92 -5.36 -10.15 -15.35
CA ILE A 92 -5.36 -8.72 -15.65
C ILE A 92 -4.65 -8.47 -16.98
N GLU A 93 -5.33 -7.84 -17.93
CA GLU A 93 -4.80 -7.54 -19.27
C GLU A 93 -3.91 -6.29 -19.30
N ALA A 94 -3.00 -6.14 -18.33
CA ALA A 94 -2.02 -5.05 -18.33
C ALA A 94 -0.81 -5.39 -19.23
N SER A 95 -0.16 -4.36 -19.78
CA SER A 95 1.05 -4.56 -20.59
C SER A 95 2.26 -4.97 -19.75
N ARG A 96 2.41 -4.36 -18.57
CA ARG A 96 3.47 -4.60 -17.60
C ARG A 96 2.92 -4.46 -16.18
N ALA A 97 3.59 -5.11 -15.23
CA ALA A 97 3.32 -4.99 -13.82
C ALA A 97 4.62 -4.77 -13.05
N LEU A 98 4.73 -3.66 -12.30
CA LEU A 98 5.83 -3.40 -11.38
C LEU A 98 5.39 -3.77 -9.97
N VAL A 99 6.01 -4.81 -9.41
CA VAL A 99 5.80 -5.27 -8.04
C VAL A 99 6.93 -4.76 -7.15
N MET A 100 6.60 -4.10 -6.06
CA MET A 100 7.56 -3.56 -5.10
C MET A 100 7.11 -3.85 -3.67
N HIS A 101 8.03 -4.27 -2.81
CA HIS A 101 7.76 -4.30 -1.38
C HIS A 101 7.93 -2.90 -0.81
N VAL A 102 6.87 -2.36 -0.20
CA VAL A 102 6.83 -1.02 0.38
C VAL A 102 6.59 -1.14 1.88
N SER A 103 7.30 -0.32 2.66
CA SER A 103 7.05 -0.15 4.08
C SER A 103 7.02 1.33 4.42
N ASP A 104 6.34 1.68 5.52
CA ASP A 104 6.19 3.07 5.99
C ASP A 104 7.53 3.80 6.22
N THR A 105 8.64 3.05 6.35
CA THR A 105 10.01 3.58 6.50
C THR A 105 10.90 3.38 5.27
N SER A 106 10.41 2.67 4.24
CA SER A 106 11.03 2.47 2.92
C SER A 106 12.48 1.94 2.93
N ASN A 107 12.88 1.22 3.97
CA ASN A 107 14.24 0.66 4.13
C ASN A 107 14.46 -0.67 3.39
N SER A 108 13.46 -1.19 2.69
CA SER A 108 13.58 -2.37 1.84
C SER A 108 13.11 -2.03 0.42
N GLY A 109 14.03 -2.02 -0.54
CA GLY A 109 13.75 -1.73 -1.94
C GLY A 109 14.02 -2.94 -2.82
N SER A 110 13.14 -3.93 -2.83
CA SER A 110 13.13 -4.93 -3.90
C SER A 110 11.98 -4.63 -4.87
N GLY A 111 12.28 -4.65 -6.16
CA GLY A 111 11.30 -4.47 -7.21
C GLY A 111 11.49 -5.47 -8.33
N ARG A 112 10.37 -6.00 -8.82
CA ARG A 112 10.31 -6.93 -9.95
C ARG A 112 9.38 -6.35 -11.00
N LEU A 113 9.89 -6.22 -12.21
CA LEU A 113 9.13 -5.78 -13.36
C LEU A 113 8.76 -7.00 -14.20
N TYR A 114 7.47 -7.16 -14.46
CA TYR A 114 6.92 -8.20 -15.30
C TYR A 114 6.33 -7.60 -16.57
N LYS A 115 6.37 -8.38 -17.66
CA LYS A 115 5.73 -8.06 -18.93
C LYS A 115 4.74 -9.16 -19.29
N ARG A 116 3.57 -8.78 -19.80
CA ARG A 116 2.59 -9.75 -20.29
C ARG A 116 2.95 -10.22 -21.70
N ILE A 117 3.04 -11.53 -21.90
CA ILE A 117 3.31 -12.20 -23.18
C ILE A 117 2.39 -13.42 -23.26
N ASP A 118 1.59 -13.53 -24.33
CA ASP A 118 0.69 -14.68 -24.56
C ASP A 118 -0.17 -15.06 -23.33
N SER A 119 -0.72 -14.04 -22.66
CA SER A 119 -1.55 -14.13 -21.45
C SER A 119 -0.83 -14.43 -20.12
N GLU A 120 0.50 -14.54 -20.13
CA GLU A 120 1.31 -14.78 -18.94
C GLU A 120 2.18 -13.58 -18.58
N PHE A 121 2.37 -13.33 -17.28
CA PHE A 121 3.36 -12.37 -16.81
C PHE A 121 4.71 -13.04 -16.66
N ILE A 122 5.69 -12.58 -17.42
CA ILE A 122 7.07 -13.07 -17.39
C ILE A 122 7.96 -12.01 -16.76
N LEU A 123 8.89 -12.42 -15.91
CA LEU A 123 9.87 -11.52 -15.30
C LEU A 123 10.73 -10.88 -16.40
N LEU A 124 10.68 -9.56 -16.51
CA LEU A 124 11.48 -8.77 -17.43
C LEU A 124 12.78 -8.31 -16.77
N ASP A 125 12.68 -7.79 -15.54
CA ASP A 125 13.82 -7.27 -14.79
C ASP A 125 13.55 -7.31 -13.29
N ALA A 126 14.60 -7.35 -12.48
CA ALA A 126 14.50 -7.28 -11.04
C ALA A 126 15.68 -6.49 -10.46
N MET A 127 15.36 -5.61 -9.52
CA MET A 127 16.36 -4.95 -8.68
C MET A 127 16.13 -5.37 -7.24
N SER A 128 17.08 -6.12 -6.67
CA SER A 128 17.12 -6.34 -5.22
C SER A 128 18.03 -5.29 -4.61
N GLY A 129 17.46 -4.37 -3.85
CA GLY A 129 18.22 -3.52 -2.97
C GLY A 129 18.86 -4.35 -1.86
N GLY A 130 20.19 -4.53 -1.91
CA GLY A 130 20.95 -4.95 -0.73
C GLY A 130 20.88 -3.89 0.38
N GLU A 131 21.63 -4.07 1.46
CA GLU A 131 21.73 -3.06 2.52
C GLU A 131 22.10 -1.68 1.92
N GLY A 132 21.25 -0.67 2.18
CA GLY A 132 21.46 0.72 1.75
C GLY A 132 20.65 1.20 0.54
N TYR A 133 19.89 0.33 -0.12
CA TYR A 133 18.96 0.74 -1.18
C TYR A 133 17.55 0.96 -0.65
N PHE A 134 16.97 2.12 -0.96
CA PHE A 134 15.62 2.48 -0.58
C PHE A 134 14.63 2.12 -1.70
N GLY A 135 13.35 1.96 -1.37
CA GLY A 135 12.29 1.71 -2.36
C GLY A 135 12.28 2.75 -3.50
N ARG A 136 12.61 4.01 -3.19
CA ARG A 136 12.76 5.09 -4.19
C ARG A 136 13.88 4.84 -5.21
N ASP A 137 14.95 4.14 -4.83
CA ASP A 137 16.09 3.90 -5.71
C ASP A 137 15.73 2.84 -6.76
N VAL A 138 14.96 1.83 -6.34
CA VAL A 138 14.35 0.85 -7.25
C VAL A 138 13.39 1.52 -8.22
N LEU A 139 12.54 2.41 -7.69
CA LEU A 139 11.60 3.14 -8.54
C LEU A 139 12.35 3.99 -9.57
N ALA A 140 13.39 4.71 -9.16
CA ALA A 140 14.23 5.50 -10.04
C ALA A 140 14.96 4.63 -11.09
N TYR A 141 15.45 3.45 -10.70
CA TYR A 141 16.01 2.47 -11.62
C TYR A 141 15.00 2.04 -12.68
N MET A 142 13.80 1.59 -12.27
CA MET A 142 12.77 1.13 -13.19
C MET A 142 12.25 2.25 -14.11
N GLN A 143 12.18 3.49 -13.60
CA GLN A 143 11.90 4.68 -14.39
C GLN A 143 12.97 4.92 -15.45
N ARG A 144 14.25 4.87 -15.08
CA ARG A 144 15.38 5.14 -15.98
C ARG A 144 15.54 4.07 -17.06
N GLU A 145 15.49 2.80 -16.68
CA GLU A 145 15.75 1.69 -17.60
C GLU A 145 14.52 1.33 -18.46
N HIS A 146 13.31 1.48 -17.92
CA HIS A 146 12.08 0.96 -18.55
C HIS A 146 11.00 2.02 -18.79
N GLY A 147 11.25 3.29 -18.43
CA GLY A 147 10.31 4.39 -18.60
C GLY A 147 9.05 4.29 -17.74
N LEU A 148 9.08 3.50 -16.67
CA LEU A 148 7.90 3.13 -15.88
C LEU A 148 7.78 4.02 -14.64
N VAL A 149 6.85 4.98 -14.65
CA VAL A 149 6.70 5.98 -13.58
C VAL A 149 5.80 5.49 -12.45
N GLY A 150 6.29 4.59 -11.58
CA GLY A 150 5.56 4.19 -10.38
C GLY A 150 5.18 5.38 -9.45
N ALA A 151 4.12 5.20 -8.68
CA ALA A 151 3.74 6.00 -7.52
C ALA A 151 4.77 5.90 -6.39
N ALA A 152 5.39 7.03 -6.07
CA ALA A 152 6.21 7.17 -4.88
C ALA A 152 5.36 7.08 -3.61
#